data_AF-A0A9E4CSX0-F1
#
_entry.id   AF-A0A9E4CSX0-F1
#
_cell.length_a   1.000
_cell.length_b   1.000
_cell.length_c   1.000
_cell.angle_alpha   90.00
_cell.angle_beta   90.00
_cell.angle_gamma   90.00
#
_symmetry.space_group_name_H-M   'P 1'
#
loop_
_entity.id
_entity.type
_entity.pdbx_description
1 polymer ?
#
loop_
_entity_poly.entity_id
_entity_poly.type
_entity_poly.pdbx_seq_one_letter_code
_entity_poly.pdbx_strand_id
1 'polypeptide(L)'
;MIDTATLQRLGLKAGEAVRFRKGETGRWFAGRMQGVAVDGSVTVFDANGAARSLRPERVEVRRPGSRGRLTWQTVSDVAITWEQLQLW
;
A
#
# COMPACT_ATOMS: atom_id res chain seq x y z
N MET A 1 -7.43 6.06 14.62
CA MET A 1 -8.26 6.67 13.56
C MET A 1 -7.51 6.53 12.25
N ILE A 2 -8.16 6.11 11.16
CA ILE A 2 -7.52 6.11 9.84
C ILE A 2 -7.28 7.56 9.44
N ASP A 3 -6.03 7.99 9.39
CA ASP A 3 -5.71 9.32 8.88
C ASP A 3 -5.57 9.27 7.35
N THR A 4 -6.61 9.75 6.67
CA THR A 4 -6.62 9.83 5.20
C THR A 4 -5.56 10.81 4.70
N ALA A 5 -5.17 11.82 5.50
CA ALA A 5 -4.10 12.74 5.13
C ALA A 5 -2.74 12.03 5.12
N THR A 6 -2.47 11.15 6.09
CA THR A 6 -1.26 10.31 6.09
C THR A 6 -1.20 9.41 4.86
N LEU A 7 -2.31 8.75 4.49
CA LEU A 7 -2.34 7.95 3.25
C LEU A 7 -1.97 8.80 2.02
N GLN A 8 -2.58 9.98 1.87
CA GLN A 8 -2.32 10.86 0.74
C GLN A 8 -0.87 11.34 0.68
N ARG A 9 -0.24 11.64 1.83
CA ARG A 9 1.19 12.00 1.92
C ARG A 9 2.13 10.85 1.56
N LEU A 10 1.66 9.61 1.56
CA LEU A 10 2.44 8.44 1.13
C LEU A 10 2.07 8.02 -0.31
N GLY A 11 1.30 8.84 -1.03
CA GLY A 11 0.81 8.51 -2.36
C GLY A 11 -0.20 7.35 -2.36
N LEU A 12 -0.89 7.09 -1.24
CA LEU A 12 -1.88 6.03 -1.05
C LEU A 12 -3.31 6.59 -0.94
N LYS A 13 -4.31 5.73 -1.18
CA LYS A 13 -5.73 6.08 -1.10
C LYS A 13 -6.51 5.02 -0.32
N ALA A 14 -7.37 5.44 0.59
CA ALA A 14 -8.29 4.53 1.27
C ALA A 14 -9.20 3.83 0.24
N GLY A 15 -9.43 2.53 0.43
CA GLY A 15 -10.25 1.69 -0.43
C GLY A 15 -9.60 1.26 -1.75
N GLU A 16 -8.41 1.73 -2.09
CA GLU A 16 -7.77 1.34 -3.35
C GLU A 16 -7.42 -0.15 -3.39
N ALA A 17 -7.40 -0.71 -4.60
CA ALA A 17 -7.06 -2.11 -4.79
C ALA A 17 -5.59 -2.35 -4.44
N VAL A 18 -5.35 -3.29 -3.54
CA VAL A 18 -4.03 -3.77 -3.18
C VAL A 18 -3.91 -5.25 -3.50
N ARG A 19 -2.67 -5.73 -3.57
CA ARG A 19 -2.37 -7.13 -3.30
C ARG A 19 -1.42 -7.24 -2.13
N PHE A 20 -1.52 -8.32 -1.37
CA PHE A 20 -0.67 -8.55 -0.21
C PHE A 20 -0.25 -10.01 -0.08
N ARG A 21 0.84 -10.28 0.66
CA ARG A 21 1.28 -11.64 1.00
C ARG A 21 1.48 -11.77 2.51
N LYS A 22 1.15 -12.94 3.06
CA LYS A 22 1.21 -13.19 4.51
C LYS A 22 2.65 -13.44 5.01
N GLY A 23 3.44 -14.15 4.22
CA GLY A 23 4.86 -14.41 4.46
C GLY A 23 5.72 -13.90 3.30
N GLU A 24 7.04 -14.00 3.42
CA GLU A 24 7.97 -13.48 2.42
C GLU A 24 7.89 -14.22 1.07
N THR A 25 7.70 -15.53 1.08
CA THR A 25 7.67 -16.35 -0.15
C THR A 25 6.26 -16.84 -0.51
N GLY A 26 5.23 -16.21 0.06
CA GLY A 26 3.83 -16.63 -0.14
C GLY A 26 3.19 -16.09 -1.42
N ARG A 27 2.06 -16.69 -1.80
CA ARG A 27 1.19 -16.15 -2.87
C ARG A 27 0.64 -14.77 -2.50
N TRP A 28 0.32 -14.00 -3.53
CA TRP A 28 -0.39 -12.74 -3.41
C TRP A 28 -1.90 -12.96 -3.28
N PHE A 29 -2.53 -12.16 -2.43
CA PHE A 29 -3.97 -12.11 -2.19
C PHE A 29 -4.48 -10.73 -2.55
N ALA A 30 -5.70 -10.64 -3.10
CA ALA A 30 -6.35 -9.36 -3.33
C ALA A 30 -6.88 -8.77 -2.02
N GLY A 31 -6.89 -7.44 -1.92
CA GLY A 31 -7.49 -6.72 -0.81
C GLY A 31 -7.76 -5.26 -1.13
N ARG A 32 -8.12 -4.49 -0.10
CA ARG A 32 -8.30 -3.04 -0.17
C ARG A 32 -7.49 -2.33 0.91
N MET A 33 -6.88 -1.20 0.54
CA MET A 33 -6.16 -0.33 1.46
C MET A 33 -7.12 0.23 2.52
N GLN A 34 -6.72 0.20 3.79
CA GLN A 34 -7.46 0.86 4.86
C GLN A 34 -6.67 2.00 5.48
N GLY A 35 -5.39 1.80 5.83
CA GLY A 35 -4.64 2.80 6.58
C GLY A 35 -3.19 2.41 6.81
N VAL A 36 -2.42 3.35 7.33
CA VAL A 36 -1.06 3.14 7.83
C VAL A 36 -1.07 3.49 9.32
N ALA A 37 -0.54 2.59 10.15
CA ALA A 37 -0.39 2.81 11.58
C ALA A 37 0.90 3.58 11.88
N VAL A 38 1.02 4.10 13.10
CA VAL A 38 2.16 4.92 13.53
C VAL A 38 3.50 4.18 13.44
N ASP A 39 3.48 2.85 13.57
CA ASP A 39 4.66 1.99 13.42
C ASP A 39 5.03 1.70 11.95
N GLY A 40 4.33 2.31 10.99
CA GLY A 40 4.52 2.12 9.56
C GLY A 40 3.84 0.87 9.00
N SER A 41 3.12 0.09 9.81
CA SER A 41 2.37 -1.07 9.32
C SER A 41 1.15 -0.66 8.49
N VAL A 42 0.90 -1.39 7.41
CA VAL A 42 -0.21 -1.16 6.49
C VAL A 42 -1.38 -2.05 6.87
N THR A 43 -2.53 -1.44 7.13
CA THR A 43 -3.80 -2.15 7.33
C THR A 43 -4.53 -2.30 6.00
N VAL A 44 -4.89 -3.54 5.66
CA VAL A 44 -5.70 -3.89 4.48
C VAL A 44 -6.89 -4.75 4.88
N PHE A 45 -7.97 -4.70 4.11
CA PHE A 45 -9.03 -5.70 4.17
C PHE A 45 -8.82 -6.76 3.11
N ASP A 46 -8.84 -8.03 3.52
CA ASP A 46 -8.84 -9.16 2.58
C ASP A 46 -10.22 -9.36 1.92
N ALA A 47 -10.31 -10.31 0.99
CA ALA A 47 -11.54 -10.59 0.27
C ALA A 47 -12.72 -11.02 1.16
N ASN A 48 -12.45 -11.50 2.38
CA ASN A 48 -13.47 -11.89 3.34
C ASN A 48 -13.85 -10.73 4.29
N GLY A 49 -13.28 -9.54 4.07
CA GLY A 49 -13.49 -8.37 4.93
C GLY A 49 -12.66 -8.38 6.21
N ALA A 50 -11.74 -9.35 6.40
CA ALA A 50 -10.91 -9.39 7.59
C ALA A 50 -9.74 -8.39 7.47
N ALA A 51 -9.53 -7.61 8.54
CA ALA A 51 -8.40 -6.69 8.62
C ALA A 51 -7.08 -7.45 8.79
N ARG A 52 -6.03 -7.00 8.09
CA ARG A 52 -4.66 -7.52 8.18
C ARG A 52 -3.70 -6.35 8.33
N SER A 53 -2.85 -6.40 9.35
CA SER A 53 -1.69 -5.50 9.48
C SER A 53 -0.45 -6.19 8.91
N LEU A 54 0.24 -5.52 7.99
CA LEU A 54 1.35 -6.07 7.21
C LEU A 54 2.47 -5.04 7.07
N ARG A 55 3.69 -5.52 6.86
CA ARG A 55 4.80 -4.65 6.49
C ARG A 55 4.60 -4.04 5.10
N PRO A 56 5.06 -2.80 4.84
CA PRO A 56 4.95 -2.15 3.53
C PRO A 56 5.50 -2.97 2.36
N GLU A 57 6.57 -3.75 2.55
CA GLU A 57 7.21 -4.58 1.51
C GLU A 57 6.40 -5.85 1.17
N ARG A 58 5.29 -6.08 1.89
CA ARG A 58 4.36 -7.18 1.67
C ARG A 58 3.01 -6.73 1.13
N VAL A 59 2.85 -5.44 0.86
CA VAL A 59 1.65 -4.85 0.27
C VAL A 59 2.07 -4.12 -1.00
N GLU A 60 1.31 -4.32 -2.06
CA GLU A 60 1.54 -3.63 -3.33
C GLU A 60 0.26 -2.93 -3.80
N VAL A 61 0.46 -1.77 -4.41
CA VAL A 61 -0.58 -0.95 -5.04
C VAL A 61 -0.30 -0.82 -6.54
N ARG A 62 -1.34 -0.54 -7.32
CA ARG A 62 -1.16 -0.28 -8.76
C ARG A 62 -0.72 1.15 -8.98
N ARG A 63 0.43 1.35 -9.62
CA ARG A 63 0.93 2.67 -10.02
C ARG A 63 1.42 2.62 -11.47
N PRO A 64 1.39 3.74 -12.21
CA PRO A 64 2.01 3.80 -13.52
C PRO A 64 3.51 3.46 -13.42
N GLY A 65 3.98 2.53 -14.23
CA GLY A 65 5.41 2.29 -14.42
C GLY A 65 6.01 3.26 -15.44
N SER A 66 7.32 3.13 -15.69
CA SER A 66 8.09 4.01 -16.61
C SER A 66 7.54 4.11 -18.03
N ARG A 67 6.75 3.11 -18.47
CA ARG A 67 6.08 3.09 -19.79
C ARG A 67 4.58 3.40 -19.72
N GLY A 68 4.10 4.04 -18.64
CA GLY A 68 2.71 4.45 -18.45
C GLY A 68 1.71 3.33 -18.11
N ARG A 69 2.09 2.05 -18.26
CA ARG A 69 1.24 0.90 -17.87
C ARG A 69 1.20 0.75 -16.35
N LEU A 70 0.04 0.40 -15.81
CA LEU A 70 -0.09 0.07 -14.38
C LEU A 70 0.69 -1.19 -14.04
N THR A 71 1.59 -1.08 -13.07
CA THR A 71 2.32 -2.19 -12.47
C THR A 71 2.03 -2.24 -10.98
N TRP A 72 2.21 -3.42 -10.39
CA TRP A 72 2.22 -3.55 -8.94
C TRP A 72 3.56 -3.04 -8.41
N GLN A 73 3.52 -2.16 -7.42
CA GLN A 73 4.69 -1.58 -6.75
C GLN A 73 4.49 -1.68 -5.25
N THR A 74 5.56 -1.92 -4.49
CA THR A 74 5.47 -2.06 -3.04
C THR A 74 5.06 -0.74 -2.41
N VAL A 75 4.34 -0.80 -1.29
CA VAL A 75 3.96 0.42 -0.55
C VAL A 75 5.23 1.16 -0.08
N SER A 76 6.29 0.45 0.27
CA SER A 76 7.60 1.03 0.57
C SER A 76 8.16 1.85 -0.60
N ASP A 77 8.15 1.33 -1.82
CA ASP A 77 8.69 2.06 -2.99
C ASP A 77 7.83 3.30 -3.32
N VAL A 78 6.52 3.16 -3.20
CA VAL A 78 5.57 4.26 -3.48
C VAL A 78 5.71 5.38 -2.47
N ALA A 79 5.82 5.04 -1.18
CA ALA A 79 6.02 6.01 -0.11
C ALA A 79 7.32 6.80 -0.33
N ILE A 80 8.45 6.12 -0.57
CA ILE A 80 9.74 6.77 -0.82
C ILE A 80 9.67 7.73 -2.01
N THR A 81 9.10 7.26 -3.13
CA THR A 81 8.99 8.09 -4.35
C THR A 81 8.14 9.33 -4.09
N TRP A 82 7.06 9.20 -3.33
CA TRP A 82 6.17 10.32 -3.06
C TRP A 82 6.78 11.32 -2.07
N GLU A 83 7.46 10.84 -1.03
CA GLU A 83 8.22 11.70 -0.12
C GLU A 83 9.25 12.54 -0.88
N GLN A 84 9.95 11.96 -1.85
CA GLN A 84 10.88 12.69 -2.70
C GLN A 84 10.20 13.81 -3.51
N LEU A 85 8.99 13.56 -4.04
CA LEU A 85 8.23 14.56 -4.80
C LEU A 85 7.74 15.74 -3.93
N GLN A 86 7.55 15.54 -2.63
CA GLN A 86 7.12 16.61 -1.72
C GLN A 86 8.27 17.50 -1.23
N LEU A 87 9.52 17.09 -1.43
CA LEU A 87 10.71 17.83 -1.00
C LEU A 87 11.23 18.82 -2.05
N TRP A 88 10.56 18.93 -3.20
CA TRP A 88 10.89 19.82 -4.32
C TRP A 88 9.82 20.90 -4.45
#